data_AF-A0A0D0SD05-F1
#
_entry.id   AF-A0A0D0SD05-F1
#
_cell.length_a   1.000
_cell.length_b   1.000
_cell.length_c   1.000
_cell.angle_alpha   90.00
_cell.angle_beta   90.00
_cell.angle_gamma   90.00
#
_symmetry.space_group_name_H-M   'P 1'
#
loop_
_entity.id
_entity.type
_entity.pdbx_description
1 polymer ?
#
loop_
_entity_poly.entity_id
_entity_poly.type
_entity_poly.pdbx_seq_one_letter_code
_entity_poly.pdbx_strand_id
1 'polypeptide(L)'
;MLESYYHISFRKDINVAFQSADAIRKAAGGISNGRIVGFYRHSKRQLWIEAKGPGIAMESTIIHELTHAWQYDALPLKQLTKEFPKSVRDKRIQLLLEGHAVYVECEAMEKKGEGEYIKRLRTRYMSSMDVYGLGYRIISEHFSNMDIHGSSATSFVRMQNLVEGIIKGEVSITWPEGYY
;
A
#
# COMPACT_ATOMS: atom_id res chain seq x y z
N MET A 1 -8.17 12.07 9.70
CA MET A 1 -8.96 11.52 8.58
C MET A 1 -8.77 10.02 8.47
N LEU A 2 -7.58 9.51 8.15
CA LEU A 2 -7.34 8.06 8.09
C LEU A 2 -7.63 7.33 9.42
N GLU A 3 -7.05 7.74 10.55
CA GLU A 3 -7.29 7.09 11.85
C GLU A 3 -8.77 7.07 12.26
N SER A 4 -9.45 8.22 12.09
CA SER A 4 -10.85 8.38 12.47
C SER A 4 -11.80 7.60 11.56
N TYR A 5 -11.52 7.55 10.25
CA TYR A 5 -12.38 6.90 9.26
C TYR A 5 -12.17 5.39 9.24
N TYR A 6 -10.91 4.96 9.32
CA TYR A 6 -10.55 3.55 9.25
C TYR A 6 -10.49 2.86 10.61
N HIS A 7 -10.72 3.61 11.69
CA HIS A 7 -10.64 3.12 13.07
C HIS A 7 -9.29 2.46 13.38
N ILE A 8 -8.22 3.00 12.81
CA ILE A 8 -6.83 2.57 13.01
C ILE A 8 -6.05 3.61 13.82
N SER A 9 -4.88 3.21 14.31
CA SER A 9 -3.91 4.14 14.89
C SER A 9 -2.59 4.02 14.14
N PHE A 10 -2.01 5.16 13.78
CA PHE A 10 -0.61 5.23 13.37
C PHE A 10 0.25 5.50 14.60
N ARG A 11 1.46 4.96 14.56
CA ARG A 11 2.57 5.42 15.41
C ARG A 11 2.68 6.96 15.36
N LYS A 12 2.97 7.59 16.50
CA LYS A 12 3.00 9.06 16.62
C LYS A 12 4.37 9.67 16.34
N ASP A 13 5.39 8.85 16.15
CA ASP A 13 6.80 9.25 16.00
C ASP A 13 7.30 9.11 14.54
N ILE A 14 6.43 9.37 13.56
CA ILE A 14 6.81 9.44 12.14
C ILE A 14 7.37 10.84 11.85
N ASN A 15 8.63 10.89 11.42
CA ASN A 15 9.27 12.12 10.99
C ASN A 15 8.97 12.35 9.51
N VAL A 16 8.28 13.44 9.18
CA VAL A 16 7.97 13.80 7.79
C VAL A 16 9.04 14.75 7.25
N ALA A 17 9.60 14.43 6.08
CA ALA A 17 10.58 15.23 5.39
C ALA A 17 10.13 15.53 3.95
N PHE A 18 9.90 16.81 3.65
CA PHE A 18 9.67 17.27 2.28
C PHE A 18 11.00 17.50 1.59
N GLN A 19 11.22 16.84 0.46
CA GLN A 19 12.52 16.74 -0.18
C GLN A 19 12.40 16.91 -1.70
N SER A 20 13.49 17.30 -2.37
CA SER A 20 13.51 17.32 -3.84
C SER A 20 13.45 15.91 -4.42
N ALA A 21 12.96 15.77 -5.65
CA ALA A 21 12.94 14.49 -6.37
C ALA A 21 14.33 13.83 -6.41
N ASP A 22 15.39 14.61 -6.59
CA ASP A 22 16.77 14.10 -6.60
C ASP A 22 17.22 13.58 -5.24
N ALA A 23 16.86 14.27 -4.15
CA ALA A 23 17.16 13.82 -2.80
C ALA A 23 16.41 12.50 -2.49
N ILE A 24 15.15 12.39 -2.90
CA ILE A 24 14.34 11.18 -2.75
C ILE A 24 14.95 10.03 -3.53
N ARG A 25 15.30 10.22 -4.82
CA ARG A 25 15.93 9.18 -5.65
C ARG A 25 17.23 8.67 -5.05
N LYS A 26 18.11 9.57 -4.59
CA LYS A 26 19.36 9.20 -3.92
C LYS A 26 19.10 8.42 -2.64
N ALA A 27 18.17 8.89 -1.81
CA ALA A 27 17.84 8.24 -0.55
C ALA A 27 17.18 6.87 -0.73
N ALA A 28 16.43 6.66 -1.82
CA ALA A 28 15.78 5.41 -2.19
C ALA A 28 16.71 4.39 -2.87
N GLY A 29 18.02 4.64 -2.93
CA GLY A 29 19.01 3.70 -3.46
C GLY A 29 19.40 3.92 -4.92
N GLY A 30 19.11 5.09 -5.49
CA GLY A 30 19.67 5.50 -6.79
C GLY A 30 19.05 4.81 -8.00
N ILE A 31 17.74 4.55 -7.97
CA ILE A 31 17.03 3.89 -9.08
C ILE A 31 17.24 4.68 -10.39
N SER A 32 17.76 4.00 -11.41
CA SER A 32 18.13 4.58 -12.70
C SER A 32 16.94 4.82 -13.62
N ASN A 33 15.85 4.07 -13.45
CA ASN A 33 14.59 4.20 -14.19
C ASN A 33 13.38 4.17 -13.25
N GLY A 34 12.58 5.24 -13.29
CA GLY A 34 11.35 5.38 -12.49
C GLY A 34 11.32 6.67 -11.67
N ARG A 35 10.13 7.26 -11.55
CA ARG A 35 9.91 8.44 -10.70
C ARG A 35 9.46 7.97 -9.31
N ILE A 36 10.23 8.32 -8.29
CA ILE A 36 9.88 8.10 -6.88
C ILE A 36 9.46 9.45 -6.32
N VAL A 37 8.19 9.55 -5.91
CA VAL A 37 7.60 10.80 -5.37
C VAL A 37 7.49 10.79 -3.85
N GLY A 38 7.72 9.64 -3.23
CA GLY A 38 7.81 9.46 -1.79
C GLY A 38 8.25 8.05 -1.45
N PHE A 39 8.60 7.84 -0.18
CA PHE A 39 8.76 6.51 0.42
C PHE A 39 8.73 6.60 1.95
N TYR A 40 8.24 5.55 2.60
CA TYR A 40 8.37 5.33 4.03
C TYR A 40 9.56 4.42 4.36
N ARG A 41 10.49 4.93 5.18
CA ARG A 41 11.62 4.16 5.71
C ARG A 41 11.33 3.71 7.14
N HIS A 42 10.84 2.49 7.29
CA HIS A 42 10.47 1.92 8.60
C HIS A 42 11.61 1.96 9.63
N SER A 43 12.84 1.60 9.25
CA SER A 43 14.00 1.58 10.17
C SER A 43 14.34 2.94 10.79
N LYS A 44 13.99 4.04 10.11
CA LYS A 44 14.20 5.42 10.59
C LYS A 44 12.89 6.13 10.96
N ARG A 45 11.75 5.45 10.83
CA ARG A 45 10.41 5.99 11.08
C ARG A 45 10.21 7.31 10.34
N GLN A 46 10.64 7.33 9.08
CA GLN A 46 10.76 8.57 8.31
C GLN A 46 9.96 8.47 7.01
N LEU A 47 9.10 9.44 6.80
CA LEU A 47 8.32 9.62 5.60
C LEU A 47 8.97 10.70 4.72
N TRP A 48 9.38 10.33 3.51
CA TRP A 48 9.92 11.27 2.53
C TRP A 48 8.84 11.56 1.48
N ILE A 49 8.59 12.84 1.21
CA ILE A 49 7.59 13.29 0.22
C ILE A 49 8.22 14.32 -0.70
N GLU A 50 7.94 14.23 -2.00
CA GLU A 50 8.40 15.21 -2.98
C GLU A 50 7.78 16.59 -2.66
N ALA A 51 8.64 17.57 -2.45
CA ALA A 51 8.23 18.94 -2.21
C ALA A 51 7.70 19.59 -3.49
N LYS A 52 6.74 20.50 -3.35
CA LYS A 52 6.21 21.36 -4.43
C LYS A 52 5.46 20.63 -5.56
N GLY A 53 5.05 19.37 -5.33
CA GLY A 53 4.11 18.69 -6.21
C GLY A 53 2.69 19.28 -6.12
N PRO A 54 1.79 18.94 -7.04
CA PRO A 54 0.37 19.26 -6.89
C PRO A 54 -0.17 18.70 -5.56
N GLY A 55 -0.93 19.51 -4.81
CA GLY A 55 -1.36 19.14 -3.45
C GLY A 55 -2.09 17.80 -3.37
N ILE A 56 -2.97 17.53 -4.34
CA ILE A 56 -3.69 16.25 -4.47
C ILE A 56 -2.75 15.05 -4.63
N ALA A 57 -1.68 15.19 -5.40
CA ALA A 57 -0.70 14.12 -5.63
C ALA A 57 0.20 13.89 -4.41
N MET A 58 0.56 14.97 -3.71
CA MET A 58 1.28 14.88 -2.44
C MET A 58 0.44 14.18 -1.38
N GLU A 59 -0.85 14.52 -1.26
CA GLU A 59 -1.74 13.88 -0.31
C GLU A 59 -1.94 12.39 -0.63
N SER A 60 -2.15 12.05 -1.90
CA SER A 60 -2.22 10.66 -2.37
C SER A 60 -0.97 9.86 -1.96
N THR A 61 0.21 10.45 -2.18
CA THR A 61 1.49 9.85 -1.76
C THR A 61 1.57 9.69 -0.24
N ILE A 62 1.17 10.70 0.53
CA ILE A 62 1.16 10.61 2.00
C ILE A 62 0.25 9.47 2.48
N ILE A 63 -0.95 9.32 1.90
CA ILE A 63 -1.88 8.23 2.26
C ILE A 63 -1.25 6.87 1.96
N HIS A 64 -0.67 6.72 0.78
CA HIS A 64 0.03 5.49 0.37
C HIS A 64 1.12 5.10 1.36
N GLU A 65 2.02 6.04 1.66
CA GLU A 65 3.17 5.76 2.53
C GLU A 65 2.80 5.61 4.01
N LEU A 66 1.78 6.32 4.49
CA LEU A 66 1.24 6.07 5.83
C LEU A 66 0.64 4.67 5.92
N THR A 67 0.02 4.17 4.84
CA THR A 67 -0.48 2.79 4.80
C THR A 67 0.66 1.79 4.99
N HIS A 68 1.83 2.00 4.38
CA HIS A 68 3.02 1.21 4.68
C HIS A 68 3.45 1.31 6.14
N ALA A 69 3.47 2.51 6.72
CA ALA A 69 3.80 2.67 8.14
C ALA A 69 2.89 1.82 9.04
N TRP A 70 1.58 1.83 8.79
CA TRP A 70 0.65 0.95 9.50
C TRP A 70 0.89 -0.53 9.21
N GLN A 71 1.14 -0.92 7.96
CA GLN A 71 1.37 -2.33 7.60
C GLN A 71 2.54 -2.93 8.37
N TYR A 72 3.66 -2.18 8.49
CA TYR A 72 4.82 -2.62 9.24
C TYR A 72 4.57 -2.77 10.74
N ASP A 73 3.70 -1.93 11.31
CA ASP A 73 3.41 -1.92 12.74
C ASP A 73 2.31 -2.95 13.10
N ALA A 74 1.33 -3.16 12.22
CA ALA A 74 0.10 -3.92 12.52
C ALA A 74 0.07 -5.34 11.92
N LEU A 75 0.75 -5.59 10.79
CA LEU A 75 0.68 -6.90 10.14
C LEU A 75 1.79 -7.84 10.68
N PRO A 76 1.50 -9.13 10.87
CA PRO A 76 2.50 -10.13 11.28
C PRO A 76 3.43 -10.52 10.12
N LEU A 77 4.12 -9.55 9.51
CA LEU A 77 4.91 -9.73 8.29
C LEU A 77 5.95 -10.85 8.42
N LYS A 78 6.60 -10.99 9.58
CA LYS A 78 7.56 -12.09 9.82
C LYS A 78 6.93 -13.48 9.71
N GLN A 79 5.67 -13.64 10.09
CA GLN A 79 4.93 -14.89 9.96
C GLN A 79 4.48 -15.07 8.51
N LEU A 80 3.82 -14.06 7.93
CA LEU A 80 3.38 -14.07 6.53
C LEU A 80 4.51 -14.43 5.56
N THR A 81 5.70 -13.89 5.77
CA THR A 81 6.84 -14.16 4.88
C THR A 81 7.27 -15.64 4.92
N LYS A 82 7.00 -16.39 6.01
CA LYS A 82 7.34 -17.82 6.12
C LYS A 82 6.42 -18.71 5.31
N GLU A 83 5.22 -18.24 4.99
CA GLU A 83 4.22 -18.97 4.20
C GLU A 83 4.59 -19.05 2.72
N PHE A 84 5.54 -18.24 2.25
CA PHE A 84 5.93 -18.20 0.85
C PHE A 84 7.30 -18.84 0.59
N PRO A 85 7.47 -19.52 -0.56
CA PRO A 85 8.76 -20.06 -0.97
C PRO A 85 9.84 -18.99 -1.04
N LYS A 86 11.07 -19.32 -0.63
CA LYS A 86 12.18 -18.36 -0.55
C LYS A 86 12.45 -17.63 -1.87
N SER A 87 12.25 -18.29 -3.01
CA SER A 87 12.45 -17.74 -4.36
C SER A 87 11.52 -16.59 -4.73
N VAL A 88 10.33 -16.53 -4.12
CA VAL A 88 9.28 -15.57 -4.50
C VAL A 88 8.70 -14.78 -3.33
N ARG A 89 9.10 -15.09 -2.09
CA ARG A 89 8.53 -14.51 -0.87
C ARG A 89 8.52 -12.97 -0.89
N ASP A 90 9.64 -12.34 -1.25
CA ASP A 90 9.74 -10.88 -1.20
C ASP A 90 8.83 -10.23 -2.24
N LYS A 91 8.75 -10.83 -3.43
CA LYS A 91 7.88 -10.39 -4.52
C LYS A 91 6.39 -10.50 -4.14
N ARG A 92 5.98 -11.63 -3.53
CA ARG A 92 4.60 -11.85 -3.08
C ARG A 92 4.21 -10.91 -1.94
N ILE A 93 5.10 -10.72 -0.96
CA ILE A 93 4.89 -9.75 0.11
C ILE A 93 4.75 -8.36 -0.48
N GLN A 94 5.65 -7.96 -1.39
CA GLN A 94 5.60 -6.65 -2.01
C GLN A 94 4.28 -6.44 -2.78
N LEU A 95 3.82 -7.40 -3.58
CA LEU A 95 2.52 -7.31 -4.26
C LEU A 95 1.36 -7.05 -3.30
N LEU A 96 1.33 -7.75 -2.17
CA LEU A 96 0.27 -7.59 -1.18
C LEU A 96 0.33 -6.21 -0.51
N LEU A 97 1.53 -5.76 -0.13
CA LEU A 97 1.70 -4.49 0.57
C LEU A 97 1.43 -3.29 -0.33
N GLU A 98 2.02 -3.28 -1.53
CA GLU A 98 1.83 -2.23 -2.53
C GLU A 98 0.38 -2.20 -3.02
N GLY A 99 -0.19 -3.38 -3.28
CA GLY A 99 -1.58 -3.52 -3.69
C GLY A 99 -2.57 -2.95 -2.69
N HIS A 100 -2.34 -3.20 -1.40
CA HIS A 100 -3.18 -2.63 -0.34
C HIS A 100 -2.97 -1.12 -0.21
N ALA A 101 -1.73 -0.62 -0.31
CA ALA A 101 -1.45 0.80 -0.24
C ALA A 101 -2.15 1.60 -1.35
N VAL A 102 -2.11 1.13 -2.60
CA VAL A 102 -2.82 1.79 -3.72
C VAL A 102 -4.33 1.61 -3.66
N TYR A 103 -4.82 0.51 -3.06
CA TYR A 103 -6.25 0.35 -2.80
C TYR A 103 -6.74 1.40 -1.80
N VAL A 104 -6.06 1.53 -0.66
CA VAL A 104 -6.37 2.53 0.37
C VAL A 104 -6.23 3.95 -0.17
N GLU A 105 -5.21 4.21 -0.98
CA GLU A 105 -5.04 5.47 -1.70
C GLU A 105 -6.30 5.83 -2.51
N CYS A 106 -6.77 4.91 -3.36
CA CYS A 106 -7.99 5.12 -4.15
C CYS A 106 -9.22 5.31 -3.24
N GLU A 107 -9.40 4.47 -2.23
CA GLU A 107 -10.57 4.55 -1.35
C GLU A 107 -10.60 5.87 -0.55
N ALA A 108 -9.48 6.27 0.05
CA ALA A 108 -9.39 7.49 0.85
C ALA A 108 -9.60 8.75 0.00
N MET A 109 -9.03 8.79 -1.21
CA MET A 109 -9.23 9.89 -2.13
C MET A 109 -10.70 9.99 -2.61
N GLU A 110 -11.43 8.86 -2.66
CA GLU A 110 -12.83 8.81 -3.13
C GLU A 110 -13.72 9.43 -2.09
N LYS A 111 -13.45 9.12 -0.83
CA LYS A 111 -14.14 9.68 0.33
C LYS A 111 -13.91 11.18 0.49
N LYS A 112 -12.80 11.70 -0.04
CA LYS A 112 -12.53 13.15 -0.09
C LYS A 112 -13.25 13.87 -1.25
N GLY A 113 -13.88 13.14 -2.17
CA GLY A 113 -14.57 13.73 -3.33
C GLY A 113 -13.68 13.94 -4.55
N GLU A 114 -12.48 13.34 -4.60
CA GLU A 114 -11.49 13.54 -5.68
C GLU A 114 -11.74 12.63 -6.90
N GLY A 115 -12.98 12.58 -7.39
CA GLY A 115 -13.45 11.56 -8.35
C GLY A 115 -12.68 11.50 -9.67
N GLU A 116 -12.36 12.64 -10.28
CA GLU A 116 -11.62 12.69 -11.55
C GLU A 116 -10.16 12.22 -11.40
N TYR A 117 -9.53 12.54 -10.27
CA TYR A 117 -8.18 12.07 -9.97
C TYR A 117 -8.16 10.55 -9.78
N ILE A 118 -9.15 10.01 -9.09
CA ILE A 118 -9.29 8.56 -8.88
C ILE A 118 -9.56 7.81 -10.15
N LYS A 119 -10.43 8.32 -11.01
CA LYS A 119 -10.71 7.69 -12.29
C LYS A 119 -9.40 7.45 -13.05
N ARG A 120 -8.52 8.45 -13.08
CA ARG A 120 -7.18 8.34 -13.68
C ARG A 120 -6.28 7.33 -12.96
N LEU A 121 -6.24 7.36 -11.62
CA LEU A 121 -5.43 6.42 -10.84
C LEU A 121 -5.89 4.96 -11.04
N ARG A 122 -7.19 4.68 -10.89
CA ARG A 122 -7.76 3.34 -11.09
C ARG A 122 -7.52 2.84 -12.51
N THR A 123 -7.73 3.67 -13.54
CA THR A 123 -7.40 3.28 -14.92
C THR A 123 -5.92 2.92 -15.08
N ARG A 124 -5.02 3.69 -14.48
CA ARG A 124 -3.58 3.39 -14.49
C ARG A 124 -3.26 2.07 -13.79
N TYR A 125 -3.74 1.86 -12.57
CA TYR A 125 -3.47 0.62 -11.82
C TYR A 125 -4.08 -0.61 -12.52
N MET A 126 -5.28 -0.49 -13.10
CA MET A 126 -5.91 -1.59 -13.83
C MET A 126 -5.16 -1.99 -15.10
N SER A 127 -4.47 -1.06 -15.77
CA SER A 127 -3.70 -1.32 -17.00
C SER A 127 -2.22 -1.60 -16.78
N SER A 128 -1.68 -1.29 -15.60
CA SER A 128 -0.26 -1.48 -15.30
C SER A 128 0.09 -2.95 -15.01
N MET A 129 1.26 -3.36 -15.48
CA MET A 129 1.86 -4.69 -15.21
C MET A 129 2.99 -4.63 -14.17
N ASP A 130 3.19 -3.47 -13.53
CA ASP A 130 4.08 -3.33 -12.39
C ASP A 130 3.46 -3.85 -11.09
N VAL A 131 4.24 -3.80 -10.01
CA VAL A 131 3.83 -4.28 -8.67
C VAL A 131 2.58 -3.56 -8.15
N TYR A 132 2.42 -2.28 -8.47
CA TYR A 132 1.24 -1.50 -8.06
C TYR A 132 -0.01 -1.99 -8.77
N GLY A 133 0.04 -2.14 -10.10
CA GLY A 133 -1.12 -2.58 -10.88
C GLY A 133 -1.52 -4.02 -10.60
N LEU A 134 -0.52 -4.93 -10.56
CA LEU A 134 -0.75 -6.33 -10.22
C LEU A 134 -1.28 -6.48 -8.80
N GLY A 135 -0.68 -5.79 -7.83
CA GLY A 135 -1.12 -5.80 -6.44
C GLY A 135 -2.53 -5.24 -6.28
N TYR A 136 -2.84 -4.12 -6.92
CA TYR A 136 -4.17 -3.50 -6.87
C TYR A 136 -5.26 -4.47 -7.32
N ARG A 137 -5.04 -5.19 -8.42
CA ARG A 137 -6.02 -6.15 -8.95
C ARG A 137 -6.25 -7.31 -7.97
N ILE A 138 -5.18 -7.90 -7.43
CA ILE A 138 -5.26 -8.99 -6.45
C ILE A 138 -6.06 -8.56 -5.21
N ILE A 139 -5.72 -7.39 -4.65
CA ILE A 139 -6.39 -6.89 -3.44
C ILE A 139 -7.84 -6.52 -3.73
N SER A 140 -8.12 -5.87 -4.87
CA SER A 140 -9.48 -5.49 -5.26
C SER A 140 -10.38 -6.71 -5.46
N GLU A 141 -9.87 -7.76 -6.10
CA GLU A 141 -10.59 -9.02 -6.30
C GLU A 141 -10.91 -9.67 -4.94
N HIS A 142 -9.90 -9.82 -4.08
CA HIS A 142 -10.10 -10.38 -2.74
C HIS A 142 -11.11 -9.58 -1.92
N PHE A 143 -10.97 -8.26 -1.88
CA PHE A 143 -11.85 -7.41 -1.09
C PHE A 143 -13.28 -7.41 -1.63
N SER A 144 -13.49 -7.58 -2.93
CA SER A 144 -14.83 -7.68 -3.52
C SER A 144 -15.55 -8.98 -3.12
N ASN A 145 -14.80 -10.04 -2.85
CA ASN A 145 -15.31 -11.34 -2.45
C ASN A 145 -15.48 -11.51 -0.93
N MET A 146 -14.98 -10.56 -0.14
CA MET A 146 -15.13 -10.61 1.31
C MET A 146 -16.45 -9.99 1.74
N ASP A 147 -17.30 -10.81 2.37
CA ASP A 147 -18.53 -10.33 3.00
C ASP A 147 -18.20 -9.77 4.40
N ILE A 148 -18.38 -8.47 4.58
CA ILE A 148 -18.04 -7.80 5.84
C ILE A 148 -19.06 -6.70 6.07
N HIS A 149 -19.69 -6.76 7.24
CA HIS A 149 -20.75 -5.84 7.63
C HIS A 149 -20.33 -5.02 8.84
N GLY A 150 -20.86 -3.79 8.93
CA GLY A 150 -20.67 -2.90 10.08
C GLY A 150 -19.57 -1.85 9.87
N SER A 151 -19.44 -0.97 10.86
CA SER A 151 -18.53 0.19 10.84
C SER A 151 -17.04 -0.18 10.90
N SER A 152 -16.70 -1.42 11.23
CA SER A 152 -15.33 -1.93 11.28
C SER A 152 -14.87 -2.64 9.99
N ALA A 153 -15.71 -2.70 8.95
CA ALA A 153 -15.44 -3.36 7.68
C ALA A 153 -14.46 -2.59 6.76
N THR A 154 -13.38 -2.06 7.32
CA THR A 154 -12.44 -1.17 6.64
C THR A 154 -11.44 -1.94 5.78
N SER A 155 -10.82 -1.26 4.80
CA SER A 155 -9.71 -1.81 3.99
C SER A 155 -8.56 -2.34 4.85
N PHE A 156 -8.29 -1.70 5.98
CA PHE A 156 -7.29 -2.14 6.95
C PHE A 156 -7.67 -3.46 7.64
N VAL A 157 -8.91 -3.61 8.11
CA VAL A 157 -9.40 -4.86 8.70
C VAL A 157 -9.44 -5.98 7.65
N ARG A 158 -9.88 -5.66 6.42
CA ARG A 158 -9.82 -6.58 5.27
C ARG A 158 -8.41 -7.12 5.06
N MET A 159 -7.41 -6.24 5.12
CA MET A 159 -6.01 -6.61 4.96
C MET A 159 -5.51 -7.49 6.11
N GLN A 160 -5.89 -7.20 7.36
CA GLN A 160 -5.54 -8.06 8.50
C GLN A 160 -6.12 -9.47 8.31
N ASN A 161 -7.41 -9.57 7.99
CA ASN A 161 -8.09 -10.84 7.75
C ASN A 161 -7.47 -11.62 6.58
N LEU A 162 -7.11 -10.94 5.49
CA LEU A 162 -6.41 -11.54 4.36
C LEU A 162 -5.07 -12.14 4.80
N VAL A 163 -4.25 -11.37 5.51
CA VAL A 163 -2.93 -11.82 5.99
C VAL A 163 -3.05 -12.99 6.97
N GLU A 164 -3.99 -12.91 7.92
CA GLU A 164 -4.26 -14.00 8.84
C GLU A 164 -4.76 -15.25 8.13
N GLY A 165 -5.66 -15.11 7.16
CA GLY A 165 -6.18 -16.22 6.37
C GLY A 165 -5.08 -16.92 5.57
N ILE A 166 -4.13 -16.17 5.01
CA ILE A 166 -2.95 -16.75 4.34
C ILE A 166 -2.10 -17.55 5.35
N ILE A 167 -1.84 -16.98 6.53
CA ILE A 167 -1.05 -17.64 7.59
C ILE A 167 -1.71 -18.91 8.11
N LYS A 168 -3.05 -18.93 8.19
CA LYS A 168 -3.82 -20.10 8.61
C LYS A 168 -4.03 -21.12 7.48
N GLY A 169 -3.65 -20.80 6.25
CA GLY A 169 -3.92 -21.62 5.06
C GLY A 169 -5.40 -21.64 4.64
N GLU A 170 -6.20 -20.69 5.13
CA GLU A 170 -7.63 -20.54 4.86
C GLU A 170 -7.89 -19.75 3.57
N VAL A 171 -6.89 -18.98 3.12
CA VAL A 171 -6.97 -18.14 1.92
C VAL A 171 -5.88 -18.54 0.93
N SER A 172 -6.29 -18.80 -0.31
CA SER A 172 -5.39 -19.02 -1.43
C SER A 172 -5.46 -17.86 -2.42
N ILE A 173 -4.30 -17.38 -2.85
CA ILE A 173 -4.17 -16.31 -3.84
C ILE A 173 -3.65 -16.91 -5.15
N THR A 174 -4.33 -16.58 -6.25
CA THR A 174 -3.80 -16.83 -7.59
C THR A 174 -2.72 -15.80 -7.90
N TRP A 175 -1.48 -16.27 -8.03
CA TRP A 175 -0.33 -15.38 -8.26
C TRP A 175 -0.13 -15.12 -9.76
N PRO A 176 0.40 -13.94 -10.16
CA PRO A 176 0.81 -13.69 -11.54
C PRO A 176 1.95 -14.60 -11.97
N GLU A 177 2.15 -14.76 -13.28
CA GLU A 177 3.32 -15.43 -13.82
C GLU A 177 4.63 -14.80 -13.29
N GLY A 178 5.61 -15.63 -12.92
CA GLY A 178 6.86 -15.19 -12.30
C GLY A 178 6.81 -14.99 -10.77
N TYR A 179 5.69 -15.34 -10.14
CA TYR A 179 5.48 -15.31 -8.69
C TYR A 179 5.16 -16.70 -8.10
N TYR A 180 5.41 -17.80 -8.81
CA TYR A 180 5.23 -19.19 -8.31
C TYR A 180 6.49 -19.77 -7.66
#